data_AF-A0A654ZXA8-F1
#
_entry.id   AF-A0A654ZXA8-F1
#
_cell.length_a   1.000
_cell.length_b   1.000
_cell.length_c   1.000
_cell.angle_alpha   90.00
_cell.angle_beta   90.00
_cell.angle_gamma   90.00
#
_symmetry.space_group_name_H-M   'P 1'
#
loop_
_entity.id
_entity.type
_entity.pdbx_description
1 polymer ?
#
loop_
_entity_poly.entity_id
_entity_poly.type
_entity_poly.pdbx_seq_one_letter_code
_entity_poly.pdbx_strand_id
1 'polypeptide(L)' 'MRRRILQLCIGSPSVAEISARLDLPVGVARVLVGDLVTSGYLRVHATLTDRSTRDERHELIGRTLRGLKAL' A
#
# COMPACT_ATOMS: atom_id res chain seq x y z
N MET A 1 10.27 -11.50 -10.15
CA MET A 1 9.72 -10.44 -9.27
C MET A 1 8.21 -10.26 -9.42
N ARG A 2 7.68 -9.93 -10.61
CA ARG A 2 6.23 -9.73 -10.88
C ARG A 2 5.28 -10.77 -10.26
N ARG A 3 5.56 -12.08 -10.43
CA ARG A 3 4.73 -13.17 -9.88
C ARG A 3 4.62 -13.13 -8.35
N ARG A 4 5.69 -12.73 -7.66
CA ARG A 4 5.73 -12.62 -6.20
C ARG A 4 4.91 -11.44 -5.71
N ILE A 5 4.99 -10.29 -6.38
CA ILE A 5 4.16 -9.11 -6.09
C ILE A 5 2.68 -9.45 -6.31
N LEU A 6 2.33 -10.09 -7.43
CA LEU A 6 0.95 -10.48 -7.72
C LEU A 6 0.37 -11.43 -6.67
N GLN A 7 1.16 -12.39 -6.17
CA GLN A 7 0.74 -13.28 -5.08
C GLN A 7 0.54 -12.53 -3.76
N LEU A 8 1.39 -11.54 -3.46
CA LEU A 8 1.21 -10.69 -2.27
C LEU A 8 -0.05 -9.82 -2.37
N CYS A 9 -0.44 -9.42 -3.58
CA CYS A 9 -1.58 -8.52 -3.80
C CYS A 9 -2.96 -9.16 -3.62
N ILE A 10 -3.07 -10.48 -3.36
CA ILE A 10 -4.36 -11.18 -3.18
C ILE A 10 -5.17 -10.60 -2.01
N GLY A 11 -4.50 -10.13 -0.96
CA GLY A 11 -5.14 -9.51 0.21
C GLY A 11 -5.29 -7.98 0.13
N SER A 12 -5.06 -7.36 -1.03
CA SER A 12 -5.02 -5.89 -1.19
C SER A 12 -4.13 -5.17 -0.16
N PRO A 13 -2.88 -5.63 0.09
CA PRO A 13 -1.97 -4.97 1.02
C PRO A 13 -1.61 -3.56 0.53
N SER A 14 -1.24 -2.71 1.49
CA SER A 14 -0.68 -1.39 1.17
C SER A 14 0.72 -1.50 0.53
N VAL A 15 1.17 -0.42 -0.13
CA VAL A 15 2.51 -0.39 -0.76
C VAL A 15 3.63 -0.54 0.29
N ALA A 16 3.46 0.01 1.49
CA ALA A 16 4.42 -0.13 2.59
C ALA A 16 4.50 -1.58 3.10
N GLU A 17 3.37 -2.27 3.13
CA GLU A 17 3.30 -3.69 3.46
C GLU A 17 3.96 -4.58 2.42
N ILE A 18 3.84 -4.24 1.13
CA ILE A 18 4.55 -4.93 0.05
C ILE A 18 6.06 -4.68 0.20
N SER A 19 6.47 -3.45 0.50
CA SER A 19 7.89 -3.12 0.67
C SER A 19 8.52 -3.88 1.83
N ALA A 20 7.83 -3.95 2.98
CA ALA A 20 8.27 -4.72 4.14
C ALA A 20 8.40 -6.23 3.84
N ARG A 21 7.41 -6.83 3.14
CA ARG A 21 7.44 -8.28 2.80
C ARG A 21 8.49 -8.64 1.74
N LEU A 22 8.91 -7.67 0.92
CA LEU A 22 9.93 -7.86 -0.11
C LEU A 22 11.32 -7.39 0.31
N ASP A 23 11.45 -6.80 1.50
CA ASP A 23 12.67 -6.18 2.01
C ASP A 23 13.23 -5.10 1.05
N LEU A 24 12.34 -4.22 0.57
CA LEU A 24 12.68 -3.16 -0.38
C LEU A 24 12.39 -1.78 0.21
N PRO A 25 13.14 -0.73 -0.19
CA PRO A 25 12.75 0.63 0.09
C PRO A 25 11.35 0.94 -0.48
N VAL A 26 10.53 1.66 0.27
CA VAL A 26 9.14 1.96 -0.12
C VAL A 26 9.05 2.69 -1.47
N GLY A 27 10.04 3.51 -1.82
CA GLY A 27 10.13 4.17 -3.12
C GLY A 27 10.32 3.17 -4.28
N VAL A 28 11.16 2.16 -4.09
CA VAL A 28 11.38 1.10 -5.09
C VAL A 28 10.13 0.25 -5.26
N ALA A 29 9.48 -0.14 -4.16
CA ALA A 29 8.22 -0.86 -4.21
C ALA A 29 7.13 -0.06 -4.95
N ARG A 30 7.06 1.26 -4.75
CA ARG A 30 6.12 2.14 -5.44
C ARG A 30 6.33 2.14 -6.96
N VAL A 31 7.57 2.19 -7.44
CA VAL A 31 7.87 2.13 -8.88
C VAL A 31 7.42 0.80 -9.46
N LEU A 32 7.78 -0.32 -8.83
CA LEU A 32 7.41 -1.66 -9.30
C LEU A 32 5.89 -1.91 -9.31
N VAL A 33 5.19 -1.43 -8.29
CA VAL A 33 3.72 -1.48 -8.26
C VAL A 33 3.14 -0.59 -9.37
N GLY A 34 3.69 0.60 -9.58
CA GLY A 34 3.32 1.51 -10.66
C GLY A 34 3.43 0.86 -12.04
N ASP A 35 4.54 0.15 -12.31
CA ASP A 35 4.74 -0.58 -13.57
C ASP A 35 3.65 -1.64 -13.80
N LEU A 36 3.29 -2.38 -12.74
CA LEU A 36 2.24 -3.40 -12.80
C LEU A 36 0.84 -2.81 -12.96
N VAL A 37 0.58 -1.61 -12.42
CA VAL A 37 -0.68 -0.87 -12.63
C VAL A 37 -0.78 -0.37 -14.07
N THR A 38 0.28 0.27 -14.57
CA THR A 38 0.34 0.74 -15.97
C THR A 38 0.21 -0.40 -16.96
N SER A 39 0.74 -1.58 -16.63
CA SER A 39 0.61 -2.80 -17.43
C SER A 39 -0.75 -3.51 -17.29
N GLY A 40 -1.66 -2.98 -16.46
CA GLY A 40 -3.02 -3.52 -16.29
C GLY A 40 -3.15 -4.74 -15.37
N TYR A 41 -2.08 -5.14 -14.68
CA TYR A 41 -2.11 -6.31 -13.78
C TYR A 41 -2.62 -6.00 -12.38
N LEU A 42 -2.52 -4.74 -11.94
CA LEU A 42 -2.93 -4.29 -10.61
C LEU A 42 -3.81 -3.05 -10.70
N ARG A 43 -4.67 -2.89 -9.69
CA ARG A 43 -5.39 -1.65 -9.40
C ARG A 43 -5.02 -1.19 -8.01
N VAL A 44 -4.65 0.09 -7.88
CA VAL A 44 -4.40 0.70 -6.58
C VAL A 44 -5.71 1.27 -6.04
N HIS A 45 -6.05 0.88 -4.82
CA HIS A 45 -7.14 1.46 -4.06
C HIS A 45 -6.58 2.54 -3.14
N ALA A 46 -6.93 3.80 -3.41
CA ALA A 46 -6.52 4.90 -2.56
C ALA A 46 -7.24 4.80 -1.21
N THR A 47 -6.48 4.69 -0.12
CA THR A 47 -7.03 4.63 1.24
C THR A 47 -7.73 5.94 1.64
N LEU A 48 -7.24 7.07 1.12
CA LEU A 48 -7.88 8.37 1.19
C LEU A 48 -7.94 8.97 -0.22
N THR A 49 -8.99 9.71 -0.50
CA THR A 49 -9.16 10.46 -1.75
C THR A 49 -9.30 11.95 -1.45
N ASP A 50 -9.32 12.81 -2.47
CA ASP A 50 -9.59 14.23 -2.30
C ASP A 50 -10.97 14.51 -1.69
N ARG A 51 -11.89 13.54 -1.79
CA ARG A 51 -13.23 13.61 -1.17
C ARG A 51 -13.26 13.15 0.28
N SER A 52 -12.15 12.62 0.80
CA SER A 52 -12.12 12.12 2.18
C SER A 52 -12.15 13.26 3.19
N THR A 53 -13.02 13.12 4.18
CA THR A 53 -13.27 14.10 5.25
C THR A 53 -12.07 14.21 6.19
N ARG A 54 -12.05 15.28 6.99
CA ARG A 54 -11.01 15.48 8.01
C ARG A 54 -11.02 14.37 9.07
N ASP A 55 -12.19 13.83 9.40
CA ASP A 55 -12.36 12.77 10.38
C ASP A 55 -11.83 11.43 9.85
N GLU A 56 -12.15 11.07 8.60
CA GLU A 56 -11.59 9.86 7.96
C GLU A 56 -10.06 9.91 7.91
N ARG A 57 -9.49 11.10 7.65
CA ARG A 57 -8.04 11.31 7.67
C ARG A 57 -7.46 11.13 9.08
N HIS A 58 -8.10 11.70 10.10
CA HIS A 58 -7.68 11.52 11.50
C HIS A 58 -7.80 10.06 11.96
N GLU A 59 -8.87 9.38 11.58
CA GLU A 59 -9.07 7.97 11.90
C GLU A 59 -7.96 7.12 11.30
N LEU A 60 -7.60 7.34 10.03
CA LEU A 60 -6.50 6.61 9.39
C LEU A 60 -5.18 6.82 10.12
N ILE A 61 -4.84 8.07 10.46
CA ILE A 61 -3.63 8.38 11.23
C ILE A 61 -3.68 7.68 12.60
N GLY A 62 -4.82 7.75 13.29
CA GLY A 62 -5.01 7.11 14.59
C GLY A 62 -4.84 5.59 14.52
N ARG A 63 -5.39 4.94 13.49
CA ARG A 63 -5.22 3.49 13.26
C ARG A 63 -3.77 3.14 12.94
N THR A 64 -3.09 3.95 12.14
CA THR A 64 -1.67 3.76 11.80
C THR A 64 -0.79 3.88 13.05
N LEU A 65 -0.99 4.91 13.86
CA LEU A 65 -0.25 5.12 15.11
C LEU A 65 -0.48 3.99 16.11
N ARG A 66 -1.71 3.48 16.23
CA ARG A 66 -2.01 2.30 17.07
C ARG A 66 -1.27 1.06 16.58
N GLY A 67 -1.26 0.82 15.27
CA GLY A 67 -0.51 -0.29 14.67
C GLY A 67 0.99 -0.20 14.92
N LEU A 68 1.58 1.00 14.78
CA LEU A 68 3.01 1.23 15.03
C LEU A 68 3.40 1.07 16.51
N LYS A 69 2.50 1.40 17.45
CA LYS A 69 2.75 1.22 18.89
C LYS A 69 2.58 -0.22 19.38
N ALA A 70 1.96 -1.08 18.57
CA ALA A 70 1.74 -2.48 18.91
C ALA A 70 2.87 -3.41 18.41
N LEU A 71 3.86 -2.84 17.72
CA LEU A 71 5.14 -3.47 17.36
C LEU A 71 6.20 -3.13 18.41
#